data_AF-A0A8J4KD92-F1
#
_entry.id   AF-A0A8J4KD92-F1
#
_cell.length_a   1.000
_cell.length_b   1.000
_cell.length_c   1.000
_cell.angle_alpha   90.00
_cell.angle_beta   90.00
_cell.angle_gamma   90.00
#
_symmetry.space_group_name_H-M   'P 1'
#
loop_
_entity.id
_entity.type
_entity.pdbx_description
1 polymer ?
#
loop_
_entity_poly.entity_id
_entity_poly.type
_entity_poly.pdbx_seq_one_letter_code
_entity_poly.pdbx_strand_id
1 'polypeptide(L)'
;DLATALNNRGQVRYFRVEFAAAMEDYTAAIECQPGFEVPYYNRGLVLYRLGCFDEAMKDFRKVLELNPQFEDAALSLKQAILDKEEKEKRGY
;
A
#
# COMPACT_ATOMS: atom_id res chain seq x y z
N ASP A 1 2.71 19.13 -5.87
CA ASP A 1 1.32 19.01 -6.35
C ASP A 1 0.43 18.48 -5.21
N LEU A 2 -0.90 18.45 -5.40
CA LEU A 2 -1.86 18.03 -4.36
C LEU A 2 -1.72 16.56 -3.97
N ALA A 3 -1.43 15.67 -4.92
CA ALA A 3 -1.27 14.24 -4.66
C ALA A 3 -0.03 13.98 -3.78
N THR A 4 1.08 14.67 -4.05
CA THR A 4 2.29 14.64 -3.19
C THR A 4 1.99 15.12 -1.77
N ALA A 5 1.23 16.22 -1.61
CA ALA A 5 0.89 16.73 -0.29
C ALA A 5 -0.01 15.77 0.51
N LEU A 6 -1.00 15.17 -0.15
CA LEU A 6 -1.87 14.14 0.44
C LEU A 6 -1.07 12.90 0.83
N ASN A 7 -0.17 12.41 -0.03
CA ASN A 7 0.74 11.30 0.29
C ASN A 7 1.59 11.59 1.52
N ASN A 8 2.21 12.77 1.59
CA ASN A 8 3.07 13.14 2.71
C ASN A 8 2.27 13.26 4.01
N ARG A 9 1.05 13.81 3.96
CA ARG A 9 0.15 13.85 5.12
C ARG A 9 -0.25 12.44 5.56
N GLY A 10 -0.61 11.57 4.62
CA GLY A 10 -0.90 10.17 4.88
C GLY A 10 0.27 9.45 5.55
N GLN A 11 1.51 9.73 5.12
CA GLN A 11 2.72 9.17 5.71
C GLN A 11 2.95 9.64 7.14
N VAL A 12 2.71 10.92 7.44
CA VAL A 12 2.76 11.44 8.82
C VAL A 12 1.72 10.76 9.71
N ARG A 13 0.48 10.61 9.22
CA ARG A 13 -0.61 9.91 9.93
C ARG A 13 -0.28 8.44 10.16
N TYR A 14 0.31 7.79 9.17
CA TYR A 14 0.81 6.43 9.28
C TYR A 14 1.83 6.26 10.40
N PHE A 15 2.81 7.17 10.52
CA PHE A 15 3.79 7.15 11.62
C PHE A 15 3.16 7.43 12.99
N ARG A 16 1.99 8.06 13.03
CA ARG A 16 1.15 8.23 14.23
C ARG A 16 0.22 7.05 14.50
N VAL A 17 0.29 5.98 13.71
CA VAL A 17 -0.58 4.79 13.81
C VAL A 17 -2.06 5.12 13.51
N GLU A 18 -2.32 6.25 12.84
CA GLU A 18 -3.65 6.69 12.42
C GLU A 18 -4.03 6.04 11.08
N PHE A 19 -4.11 4.70 11.04
CA PHE A 19 -4.18 3.94 9.78
C PHE A 19 -5.38 4.28 8.90
N ALA A 20 -6.57 4.47 9.47
CA ALA A 20 -7.77 4.84 8.70
C ALA A 20 -7.59 6.20 8.00
N ALA A 21 -7.10 7.20 8.74
CA ALA A 21 -6.86 8.54 8.20
C ALA A 21 -5.69 8.58 7.19
N ALA A 22 -4.70 7.69 7.33
CA ALA A 22 -3.65 7.50 6.34
C ALA A 22 -4.20 6.86 5.05
N MET A 23 -5.06 5.85 5.16
CA MET A 23 -5.72 5.21 4.01
C MET A 23 -6.57 6.19 3.20
N GLU A 24 -7.30 7.09 3.87
CA GLU A 24 -8.07 8.16 3.22
C GLU A 24 -7.15 9.10 2.42
N ASP A 25 -6.04 9.52 3.02
CA ASP A 25 -5.08 10.42 2.37
C ASP A 25 -4.40 9.77 1.16
N TYR A 26 -3.98 8.50 1.27
CA TYR A 26 -3.42 7.78 0.14
C TYR A 26 -4.45 7.57 -0.97
N THR A 27 -5.70 7.29 -0.62
CA THR A 27 -6.77 7.12 -1.61
C THR A 27 -7.06 8.44 -2.33
N ALA A 28 -7.12 9.55 -1.62
CA ALA A 28 -7.29 10.87 -2.23
C ALA A 28 -6.08 11.25 -3.12
N ALA A 29 -4.85 10.87 -2.73
CA ALA A 29 -3.66 11.07 -3.58
C ALA A 29 -3.76 10.26 -4.88
N ILE A 30 -4.23 9.01 -4.81
CA ILE A 30 -4.47 8.14 -5.97
C ILE A 30 -5.53 8.72 -6.90
N GLU A 31 -6.64 9.22 -6.37
CA GLU A 31 -7.71 9.84 -7.15
C GLU A 31 -7.22 11.12 -7.85
N CYS A 32 -6.38 11.91 -7.16
CA CYS A 32 -5.80 13.13 -7.72
C CYS A 32 -4.78 12.84 -8.83
N GLN A 33 -3.98 11.77 -8.69
CA GLN A 33 -2.97 11.40 -9.68
C GLN A 33 -2.84 9.86 -9.75
N PRO A 34 -3.63 9.19 -10.61
CA PRO A 34 -3.65 7.72 -10.69
C PRO A 34 -2.32 7.08 -11.14
N GLY A 35 -1.44 7.87 -11.77
CA GLY A 35 -0.10 7.45 -12.19
C GLY A 35 0.99 7.69 -11.15
N PHE A 36 0.65 8.20 -9.96
CA PHE A 36 1.60 8.34 -8.85
C PHE A 36 1.63 7.03 -8.05
N GLU A 37 2.73 6.31 -8.13
CA GLU A 37 2.86 4.96 -7.61
C GLU A 37 3.06 4.91 -6.08
N VAL A 38 3.69 5.93 -5.50
CA VAL A 38 4.05 5.96 -4.06
C VAL A 38 2.83 5.86 -3.12
N PRO A 39 1.69 6.53 -3.37
CA PRO A 39 0.47 6.34 -2.59
C PRO A 39 -0.07 4.89 -2.60
N TYR A 40 0.00 4.19 -3.73
CA TYR A 40 -0.39 2.78 -3.79
C TYR A 40 0.53 1.94 -2.91
N TYR A 41 1.85 2.15 -2.99
CA TYR A 41 2.80 1.44 -2.14
C TYR A 41 2.51 1.67 -0.65
N ASN A 42 2.34 2.93 -0.25
CA ASN A 42 2.07 3.28 1.13
C ASN A 42 0.72 2.73 1.64
N ARG A 43 -0.33 2.75 0.80
CA ARG A 43 -1.63 2.15 1.13
C ARG A 43 -1.53 0.63 1.26
N GLY A 44 -0.79 -0.01 0.36
CA GLY A 44 -0.47 -1.44 0.42
C GLY A 44 0.25 -1.83 1.71
N LEU A 45 1.20 -1.02 2.19
CA LEU A 45 1.88 -1.26 3.48
C LEU A 45 0.92 -1.18 4.68
N VAL A 46 -0.06 -0.28 4.65
CA VAL A 46 -1.09 -0.22 5.71
C VAL A 46 -1.98 -1.45 5.67
N LEU A 47 -2.50 -1.81 4.49
CA LEU A 47 -3.33 -3.00 4.29
C LEU A 47 -2.62 -4.29 4.72
N TYR A 48 -1.34 -4.42 4.36
CA TYR A 48 -0.50 -5.54 4.75
C TYR A 48 -0.39 -5.65 6.29
N ARG A 49 -0.17 -4.54 7.00
CA ARG A 49 -0.11 -4.52 8.47
C ARG A 49 -1.43 -4.85 9.14
N LEU A 50 -2.56 -4.59 8.47
CA LEU A 50 -3.89 -4.96 8.93
C LEU A 50 -4.25 -6.42 8.59
N GLY A 51 -3.37 -7.16 7.91
CA GLY A 51 -3.62 -8.54 7.47
C GLY A 51 -4.58 -8.65 6.29
N CYS A 52 -4.84 -7.54 5.60
CA CYS A 52 -5.61 -7.44 4.35
C CYS A 52 -4.68 -7.73 3.16
N PHE A 53 -4.18 -8.98 3.09
CA PHE A 53 -3.13 -9.34 2.14
C PHE A 53 -3.58 -9.23 0.68
N ASP A 54 -4.82 -9.59 0.35
CA ASP A 54 -5.33 -9.52 -1.02
C ASP A 54 -5.39 -8.09 -1.56
N GLU A 55 -5.85 -7.14 -0.73
CA GLU A 55 -5.88 -5.72 -1.07
C GLU A 55 -4.47 -5.14 -1.15
N ALA A 56 -3.58 -5.50 -0.22
CA ALA A 56 -2.17 -5.08 -0.27
C ALA A 56 -1.49 -5.55 -1.57
N MET A 57 -1.72 -6.81 -1.97
CA MET A 57 -1.18 -7.37 -3.21
C MET A 57 -1.72 -6.64 -4.45
N LYS A 58 -2.98 -6.19 -4.46
CA LYS A 58 -3.52 -5.37 -5.57
C LYS A 58 -2.76 -4.06 -5.69
N ASP A 59 -2.53 -3.37 -4.57
CA ASP A 59 -1.79 -2.11 -4.56
C ASP A 59 -0.32 -2.30 -4.97
N PHE A 60 0.38 -3.32 -4.44
CA PHE A 60 1.77 -3.58 -4.84
C PHE A 60 1.91 -3.95 -6.31
N ARG A 61 0.97 -4.72 -6.87
CA ARG A 61 0.95 -4.98 -8.32
C ARG A 61 0.75 -3.70 -9.11
N LYS A 62 -0.11 -2.80 -8.65
CA LYS A 62 -0.33 -1.52 -9.31
C LYS A 62 0.93 -0.65 -9.33
N VAL A 63 1.71 -0.67 -8.25
CA VAL A 63 3.02 -0.02 -8.19
C VAL A 63 3.94 -0.56 -9.29
N LEU A 64 4.03 -1.90 -9.44
CA LEU A 64 4.88 -2.54 -10.44
C LEU A 64 4.38 -2.35 -11.89
N GLU A 65 3.08 -2.17 -12.10
CA GLU A 65 2.53 -1.76 -13.41
C GLU A 65 2.98 -0.36 -13.80
N LEU A 66 3.02 0.58 -12.85
CA LEU A 66 3.42 1.97 -13.07
C LEU A 66 4.95 2.13 -13.13
N ASN A 67 5.65 1.42 -12.26
CA ASN A 67 7.10 1.43 -12.11
C ASN A 67 7.63 -0.01 -11.90
N PRO A 68 7.97 -0.72 -12.97
CA PRO A 68 8.47 -2.10 -12.89
C PRO A 68 9.80 -2.25 -12.13
N GLN A 69 10.53 -1.17 -11.88
CA GLN A 69 11.82 -1.18 -11.18
C GLN A 69 11.68 -0.86 -9.69
N PHE A 70 10.45 -0.74 -9.16
CA PHE A 70 10.23 -0.49 -7.74
C PHE A 70 10.49 -1.77 -6.92
N GLU A 71 11.75 -1.98 -6.54
CA GLU A 71 12.23 -3.19 -5.85
C GLU A 71 11.44 -3.48 -4.55
N ASP A 72 11.19 -2.47 -3.72
CA ASP A 72 10.45 -2.65 -2.47
C ASP A 72 9.02 -3.15 -2.67
N ALA A 73 8.37 -2.75 -3.76
CA ALA A 73 7.03 -3.23 -4.10
C ALA A 73 7.06 -4.70 -4.53
N ALA A 74 8.10 -5.13 -5.27
CA ALA A 74 8.29 -6.54 -5.62
C ALA A 74 8.55 -7.41 -4.39
N LEU A 75 9.39 -6.94 -3.46
CA LEU A 75 9.64 -7.62 -2.18
C LEU A 75 8.37 -7.70 -1.33
N SER A 76 7.63 -6.60 -1.21
CA SER A 76 6.40 -6.54 -0.42
C SER A 76 5.29 -7.42 -1.01
N LEU A 77 5.17 -7.49 -2.34
CA LEU A 77 4.25 -8.41 -3.01
C LEU A 77 4.59 -9.87 -2.72
N LYS A 78 5.88 -10.23 -2.82
CA LYS A 78 6.34 -11.60 -2.50
C LYS A 78 6.04 -11.95 -1.05
N GLN A 79 6.30 -11.03 -0.12
CA GLN A 79 6.05 -11.24 1.30
C GLN A 79 4.54 -11.40 1.58
N ALA A 80 3.69 -10.54 1.01
CA ALA A 80 2.25 -10.63 1.16
C ALA A 80 1.67 -11.97 0.66
N ILE A 81 2.23 -12.54 -0.42
CA ILE A 81 1.84 -13.88 -0.92
C ILE A 81 2.18 -14.95 0.12
N LEU A 82 3.41 -14.93 0.66
CA LEU A 82 3.86 -15.92 1.64
C LEU A 82 3.03 -15.87 2.93
N ASP A 83 2.76 -14.67 3.44
CA ASP A 83 2.01 -14.51 4.69
C ASP A 83 0.54 -14.84 4.52
N LYS A 84 -0.03 -14.59 3.33
CA LYS A 84 -1.37 -15.06 2.99
C LYS A 84 -1.44 -16.58 3.03
N GLU A 85 -0.53 -17.28 2.35
CA GLU A 85 -0.49 -18.75 2.37
C GLU A 85 -0.28 -19.30 3.78
N GLU A 86 0.55 -18.64 4.59
CA GLU A 86 0.76 -19.04 5.98
C GLU A 86 -0.51 -18.85 6.82
N LYS A 87 -1.21 -17.72 6.67
CA LYS A 87 -2.48 -17.45 7.35
C LYS A 87 -3.52 -18.50 7.00
N GLU A 88 -3.65 -18.85 5.72
CA GLU A 88 -4.57 -19.89 5.23
C GLU A 88 -4.20 -21.27 5.81
N LYS A 89 -2.91 -21.63 5.83
CA LYS A 89 -2.43 -22.90 6.44
C LYS A 89 -2.74 -22.99 7.93
N ARG A 90 -2.74 -21.85 8.63
CA ARG A 90 -3.06 -21.77 10.06
C ARG A 90 -4.58 -21.82 10.34
N GLY A 91 -5.43 -21.83 9.31
CA GLY A 91 -6.87 -22.05 9.43
C GLY A 91 -7.67 -20.84 9.93
N TYR A 92 -7.16 -19.61 9.70
CA TYR A 92 -7.86 -18.36 10.02
C TYR A 92 -8.62 -17.80 8.81
#